data_AF-A0A1D9Q8V4-F1
#
_entry.id   AF-A0A1D9Q8V4-F1
#
_cell.length_a   1.000
_cell.length_b   1.000
_cell.length_c   1.000
_cell.angle_alpha   90.00
_cell.angle_beta   90.00
_cell.angle_gamma   90.00
#
_symmetry.space_group_name_H-M   'P 1'
#
loop_
_entity.id
_entity.type
_entity.pdbx_description
1 polymer ?
#
loop_
_entity_poly.entity_id
_entity_poly.type
_entity_poly.pdbx_seq_one_letter_code
_entity_poly.pdbx_strand_id
1 'polypeptide(L)'
;MNRKPRSEDHCIDDTQIARILSNKTTTVTGAFISVLEVKDTRYDIGVYGNFLAEIPRRLVTSAALDASVSAIAASYVSMYSGEKSVETLERYGKGLKALRVALNDPKEANSANTICAFYLMMICRSWMAQSDENTNHGEMLIYLLNAGAAQGWKGNFKSELLVTLCVPLIMESIRNPKLQWTARLGKLTEARDNAIGIQSLKLQVLAKVPEYLRNLEIHLPVIKSTYHQMKIDLSTLRHSLENLGRAPHTKTLHSRFQAVYSLILAFTNILNTFLRAFPHDDNSLLPESVAYFDETISLAEDALQYRPSGSSTMPLVPTSAWVATNDSSRRSKVEKLLEEYQSDFSILNWMEIAFWLEARRGSVYASFQNYGVTTAKLSNGI
;
A
#
# COMPACT_ATOMS: atom_id res chain seq x y z
N MET A 1 -15.88 -54.76 -58.61
CA MET A 1 -14.70 -55.03 -57.76
C MET A 1 -14.22 -53.70 -57.20
N ASN A 2 -14.59 -53.41 -55.95
CA ASN A 2 -14.48 -52.09 -55.32
C ASN A 2 -13.29 -52.04 -54.35
N ARG A 3 -12.61 -50.89 -54.33
CA ARG A 3 -11.37 -50.57 -53.60
C ARG A 3 -11.54 -50.68 -52.07
N LYS A 4 -10.54 -51.24 -51.39
CA LYS A 4 -10.32 -51.10 -49.94
C LYS A 4 -9.47 -49.85 -49.67
N PRO A 5 -9.77 -49.02 -48.65
CA PRO A 5 -8.85 -47.98 -48.18
C PRO A 5 -7.88 -48.54 -47.12
N ARG A 6 -6.63 -48.07 -47.16
CA ARG A 6 -5.63 -48.18 -46.08
C ARG A 6 -6.03 -47.21 -44.97
N SER A 7 -6.21 -47.70 -43.75
CA SER A 7 -6.20 -46.90 -42.53
C SER A 7 -4.75 -46.78 -42.05
N GLU A 8 -4.15 -45.60 -42.22
CA GLU A 8 -2.94 -45.22 -41.50
C GLU A 8 -3.37 -44.75 -40.10
N ASP A 9 -3.23 -45.62 -39.11
CA ASP A 9 -3.32 -45.25 -37.70
C ASP A 9 -2.06 -44.47 -37.32
N HIS A 10 -2.14 -43.15 -37.38
CA HIS A 10 -1.21 -42.28 -36.68
C HIS A 10 -1.55 -42.33 -35.19
N CYS A 11 -0.93 -43.28 -34.48
CA CYS A 11 -0.86 -43.26 -33.03
C CYS A 11 0.06 -42.09 -32.62
N ILE A 12 -0.55 -40.94 -32.34
CA ILE A 12 0.14 -39.84 -31.66
C ILE A 12 0.30 -40.29 -30.22
N ASP A 13 1.55 -40.49 -29.81
CA ASP A 13 1.93 -40.86 -28.46
C ASP A 13 1.44 -39.82 -27.45
N ASP A 14 0.52 -40.21 -26.55
CA ASP A 14 -0.02 -39.38 -25.47
C ASP A 14 1.10 -38.79 -24.58
N THR A 15 2.24 -39.47 -24.52
CA THR A 15 3.44 -39.02 -23.82
C THR A 15 4.10 -37.80 -24.50
N GLN A 16 3.95 -37.69 -25.83
CA GLN A 16 4.45 -36.56 -26.62
C GLN A 16 3.52 -35.34 -26.50
N ILE A 17 2.20 -35.55 -26.41
CA ILE A 17 1.21 -34.49 -26.17
C ILE A 17 1.40 -33.87 -24.77
N ALA A 18 1.62 -34.70 -23.75
CA ALA A 18 1.90 -34.23 -22.38
C ALA A 18 3.22 -33.43 -22.29
N ARG A 19 4.23 -33.79 -23.09
CA ARG A 19 5.53 -33.11 -23.13
C ARG A 19 5.50 -31.80 -23.93
N ILE A 20 4.56 -31.65 -24.86
CA ILE A 20 4.35 -30.45 -25.70
C ILE A 20 3.59 -29.34 -24.94
N LEU A 21 2.76 -29.68 -23.94
CA LEU A 21 2.02 -28.72 -23.10
C LEU A 21 2.86 -28.11 -21.96
N SER A 22 4.02 -28.70 -21.65
CA SER A 22 5.00 -28.17 -20.71
C SER A 22 5.92 -27.15 -21.40
N ASN A 23 5.39 -25.97 -21.74
CA ASN A 23 6.26 -24.85 -22.07
C ASN A 23 6.61 -24.07 -20.77
N LYS A 24 7.69 -23.29 -20.82
CA LYS A 24 8.14 -22.45 -19.70
C LYS A 24 7.03 -21.53 -19.16
N THR A 25 6.16 -21.05 -20.04
CA THR A 25 4.99 -20.23 -19.67
C THR A 25 3.98 -21.03 -18.87
N THR A 26 3.58 -22.25 -19.29
CA THR A 26 2.66 -23.11 -18.53
C THR A 26 3.16 -23.36 -17.12
N THR A 27 4.48 -23.52 -16.95
CA THR A 27 5.11 -23.70 -15.64
C THR A 27 5.04 -22.43 -14.78
N VAL A 28 5.35 -21.25 -15.36
CA VAL A 28 5.26 -19.96 -14.64
C VAL A 28 3.81 -19.63 -14.27
N THR A 29 2.87 -19.84 -15.19
CA THR A 29 1.44 -19.63 -14.95
C THR A 29 0.94 -20.53 -13.82
N GLY A 30 1.27 -21.83 -13.86
CA GLY A 30 0.90 -22.78 -12.81
C GLY A 30 1.47 -22.38 -11.45
N ALA A 31 2.76 -22.04 -11.39
CA ALA A 31 3.39 -21.59 -10.15
C ALA A 31 2.74 -20.32 -9.58
N PHE A 32 2.40 -19.34 -10.42
CA PHE A 32 1.72 -18.14 -9.96
C PHE A 32 0.28 -18.39 -9.49
N ILE A 33 -0.46 -19.27 -10.17
CA ILE A 33 -1.80 -19.70 -9.71
C ILE A 33 -1.71 -20.35 -8.34
N SER A 34 -0.73 -21.23 -8.09
CA SER A 34 -0.53 -21.83 -6.77
C SER A 34 -0.30 -20.78 -5.67
N VAL A 35 0.38 -19.67 -6.00
CA VAL A 35 0.54 -18.55 -5.05
C VAL A 35 -0.79 -17.83 -4.80
N LEU A 36 -1.62 -17.61 -5.83
CA LEU A 36 -2.95 -16.99 -5.69
C LEU A 36 -3.93 -17.83 -4.88
N GLU A 37 -3.74 -19.15 -4.86
CA GLU A 37 -4.64 -20.08 -4.17
C GLU A 37 -4.38 -20.19 -2.67
N VAL A 38 -3.27 -19.62 -2.17
CA VAL A 38 -2.92 -19.65 -0.74
C VAL A 38 -4.01 -18.98 0.10
N LYS A 39 -4.56 -19.72 1.06
CA LYS A 39 -5.63 -19.26 1.96
C LYS A 39 -5.15 -18.83 3.34
N ASP A 40 -3.89 -19.09 3.67
CA ASP A 40 -3.31 -18.59 4.92
C ASP A 40 -3.20 -17.06 4.84
N THR A 41 -3.95 -16.37 5.69
CA THR A 41 -4.01 -14.89 5.76
C THR A 41 -2.62 -14.25 5.88
N ARG A 42 -1.65 -14.95 6.49
CA ARG A 42 -0.27 -14.48 6.65
C ARG A 42 0.48 -14.32 5.33
N TYR A 43 0.11 -15.13 4.33
CA TYR A 43 0.83 -15.25 3.06
C TYR A 43 -0.09 -15.08 1.84
N ASP A 44 -1.33 -14.62 2.05
CA ASP A 44 -2.28 -14.32 0.98
C ASP A 44 -1.84 -13.05 0.22
N ILE A 45 -1.35 -13.22 -1.02
CA ILE A 45 -0.91 -12.11 -1.87
C ILE A 45 -2.06 -11.20 -2.34
N GLY A 46 -3.32 -11.59 -2.11
CA GLY A 46 -4.49 -10.73 -2.31
C GLY A 46 -4.41 -9.41 -1.52
N VAL A 47 -3.50 -9.30 -0.53
CA VAL A 47 -3.19 -8.03 0.15
C VAL A 47 -2.78 -6.92 -0.82
N TYR A 48 -2.17 -7.31 -1.94
CA TYR A 48 -1.66 -6.39 -2.95
C TYR A 48 -2.67 -6.10 -4.06
N GLY A 49 -3.92 -6.57 -3.94
CA GLY A 49 -5.03 -6.15 -4.79
C GLY A 49 -5.70 -7.27 -5.58
N ASN A 50 -7.00 -7.11 -5.81
CA ASN A 50 -7.85 -8.11 -6.45
C ASN A 50 -7.53 -8.31 -7.95
N PHE A 51 -6.88 -7.33 -8.60
CA PHE A 51 -6.50 -7.42 -10.00
C PHE A 51 -5.51 -8.57 -10.27
N LEU A 52 -4.82 -9.09 -9.24
CA LEU A 52 -3.88 -10.20 -9.37
C LEU A 52 -4.52 -11.47 -9.95
N ALA A 53 -5.79 -11.72 -9.65
CA ALA A 53 -6.54 -12.86 -10.18
C ALA A 53 -6.70 -12.83 -11.71
N GLU A 54 -6.53 -11.65 -12.31
CA GLU A 54 -6.69 -11.43 -13.76
C GLU A 54 -5.37 -11.51 -14.52
N ILE A 55 -4.25 -11.69 -13.82
CA ILE A 55 -2.91 -11.78 -14.42
C ILE A 55 -2.70 -13.07 -15.23
N PRO A 56 -3.13 -14.27 -14.78
CA PRO A 56 -2.88 -15.51 -15.54
C PRO A 56 -3.35 -15.45 -16.99
N ARG A 57 -4.53 -14.85 -17.25
CA ARG A 57 -5.08 -14.68 -18.62
C ARG A 57 -4.36 -13.62 -19.47
N ARG A 58 -3.40 -12.89 -18.89
CA ARG A 58 -2.62 -11.83 -19.56
C ARG A 58 -1.18 -12.27 -19.87
N LEU A 59 -0.76 -13.42 -19.36
CA LEU A 59 0.57 -13.94 -19.65
C LEU A 59 0.73 -14.21 -21.15
N VAL A 60 1.98 -14.21 -21.63
CA VAL A 60 2.36 -14.30 -23.06
C VAL A 60 2.15 -12.99 -23.84
N THR A 61 1.42 -12.01 -23.30
CA THR A 61 1.18 -10.74 -24.00
C THR A 61 2.23 -9.67 -23.73
N SER A 62 3.06 -9.83 -22.68
CA SER A 62 4.08 -8.86 -22.31
C SER A 62 5.26 -9.55 -21.63
N ALA A 63 6.44 -9.42 -22.22
CA ALA A 63 7.67 -9.97 -21.67
C ALA A 63 8.00 -9.42 -20.27
N ALA A 64 7.66 -8.14 -20.01
CA ALA A 64 7.84 -7.55 -18.69
C ALA A 64 6.89 -8.18 -17.66
N LEU A 65 5.61 -8.35 -18.00
CA LEU A 65 4.65 -8.98 -17.10
C LEU A 65 5.03 -10.44 -16.82
N ASP A 66 5.37 -11.21 -17.85
CA ASP A 66 5.77 -12.61 -17.72
C ASP A 66 7.00 -12.78 -16.82
N ALA A 67 8.01 -11.92 -17.00
CA ALA A 67 9.22 -11.93 -16.18
C ALA A 67 8.92 -11.52 -14.73
N SER A 68 8.10 -10.50 -14.51
CA SER A 68 7.70 -10.07 -13.16
C SER A 68 6.88 -11.12 -12.42
N VAL A 69 5.98 -11.82 -13.12
CA VAL A 69 5.19 -12.92 -12.54
C VAL A 69 6.09 -14.10 -12.17
N SER A 70 7.07 -14.43 -13.01
CA SER A 70 8.08 -15.43 -12.70
C SER A 70 8.91 -15.05 -11.46
N ALA A 71 9.24 -13.76 -11.33
CA ALA A 71 9.94 -13.24 -10.16
C ALA A 71 9.09 -13.31 -8.89
N ILE A 72 7.81 -12.94 -8.94
CA ILE A 72 6.88 -13.06 -7.80
C ILE A 72 6.76 -14.50 -7.36
N ALA A 73 6.48 -15.42 -8.28
CA ALA A 73 6.29 -16.83 -7.96
C ALA A 73 7.52 -17.44 -7.27
N ALA A 74 8.73 -17.03 -7.65
CA ALA A 74 9.95 -17.46 -6.97
C ALA A 74 10.24 -16.72 -5.66
N SER A 75 9.97 -15.42 -5.60
CA SER A 75 10.22 -14.59 -4.41
C SER A 75 9.24 -14.89 -3.29
N TYR A 76 8.07 -15.42 -3.62
CA TYR A 76 7.08 -15.89 -2.65
C TYR A 76 7.65 -16.93 -1.69
N VAL A 77 8.49 -17.85 -2.19
CA VAL A 77 9.16 -18.86 -1.35
C VAL A 77 10.11 -18.20 -0.34
N SER A 78 10.76 -17.10 -0.73
CA SER A 78 11.63 -16.33 0.17
C SER A 78 10.86 -15.62 1.28
N MET A 79 9.62 -15.19 1.03
CA MET A 79 8.75 -14.64 2.07
C MET A 79 8.39 -15.69 3.13
N TYR A 80 8.16 -16.94 2.72
CA TYR A 80 7.81 -18.03 3.64
C TYR A 80 9.02 -18.58 4.41
N SER A 81 10.15 -18.76 3.72
CA SER A 81 11.35 -19.40 4.28
C SER A 81 12.32 -18.41 4.96
N GLY A 82 12.23 -17.11 4.64
CA GLY A 82 13.25 -16.12 5.01
C GLY A 82 14.56 -16.24 4.21
N GLU A 83 14.69 -17.26 3.36
CA GLU A 83 15.91 -17.54 2.60
C GLU A 83 15.82 -17.06 1.15
N LYS A 84 16.92 -16.51 0.64
CA LYS A 84 17.02 -15.98 -0.73
C LYS A 84 17.87 -16.92 -1.57
N SER A 85 17.22 -17.71 -2.42
CA SER A 85 17.94 -18.60 -3.34
C SER A 85 18.57 -17.82 -4.49
N VAL A 86 19.66 -18.36 -5.06
CA VAL A 86 20.29 -17.81 -6.29
C VAL A 86 19.27 -17.73 -7.43
N GLU A 87 18.41 -18.75 -7.56
CA GLU A 87 17.37 -18.77 -8.58
C GLU A 87 16.36 -17.62 -8.42
N THR A 88 15.95 -17.32 -7.18
CA THR A 88 15.05 -16.21 -6.88
C THR A 88 15.68 -14.88 -7.29
N LEU A 89 16.96 -14.67 -6.95
CA LEU A 89 17.71 -13.47 -7.32
C LEU A 89 17.86 -13.34 -8.84
N GLU A 90 18.13 -14.44 -9.55
CA GLU A 90 18.19 -14.44 -11.01
C GLU A 90 16.85 -14.06 -11.65
N ARG A 91 15.74 -14.62 -11.16
CA ARG A 91 14.40 -14.31 -11.68
C ARG A 91 14.02 -12.86 -11.39
N TYR A 92 14.35 -12.34 -10.20
CA TYR A 92 14.22 -10.93 -9.87
C TYR A 92 15.02 -10.03 -10.82
N GLY A 93 16.30 -10.35 -11.06
CA GLY A 93 17.15 -9.61 -12.00
C GLY A 93 16.62 -9.66 -13.44
N LYS A 94 16.11 -10.81 -13.90
CA LYS A 94 15.43 -10.95 -15.20
C LYS A 94 14.19 -10.05 -15.29
N GLY A 95 13.38 -10.00 -14.22
CA GLY A 95 12.23 -9.10 -14.09
C GLY A 95 12.61 -7.63 -14.22
N LEU A 96 13.63 -7.17 -13.47
CA LEU A 96 14.12 -5.80 -13.55
C LEU A 96 14.62 -5.44 -14.95
N LYS A 97 15.35 -6.34 -15.61
CA LYS A 97 15.83 -6.15 -16.98
C LYS A 97 14.68 -6.02 -17.98
N ALA A 98 13.70 -6.92 -17.92
CA ALA A 98 12.55 -6.90 -18.81
C ALA A 98 11.68 -5.64 -18.60
N LEU A 99 11.47 -5.25 -17.34
CA LEU A 99 10.77 -4.02 -17.00
C LEU A 99 11.49 -2.78 -17.54
N ARG A 100 12.81 -2.69 -17.39
CA ARG A 100 13.60 -1.58 -17.95
C ARG A 100 13.46 -1.50 -19.47
N VAL A 101 13.46 -2.63 -20.17
CA VAL A 101 13.24 -2.66 -21.63
C VAL A 101 11.85 -2.13 -21.97
N ALA A 102 10.79 -2.59 -21.29
CA ALA A 102 9.42 -2.13 -21.54
C ALA A 102 9.22 -0.64 -21.25
N LEU A 103 9.84 -0.11 -20.18
CA LEU A 103 9.79 1.31 -19.84
C LEU A 103 10.51 2.21 -20.85
N ASN A 104 11.49 1.67 -21.58
CA ASN A 104 12.20 2.38 -22.65
C ASN A 104 11.54 2.24 -24.02
N ASP A 105 10.52 1.39 -24.16
CA ASP A 105 9.74 1.28 -25.39
C ASP A 105 8.53 2.22 -25.32
N PRO A 106 8.43 3.26 -26.18
CA PRO A 106 7.32 4.21 -26.17
C PRO A 106 5.93 3.56 -26.33
N LYS A 107 5.84 2.38 -26.93
CA LYS A 107 4.57 1.65 -27.12
C LYS A 107 4.15 0.90 -25.86
N GLU A 108 5.12 0.39 -25.09
CA GLU A 108 4.87 -0.45 -23.92
C GLU A 108 4.98 0.31 -22.59
N ALA A 109 5.73 1.40 -22.52
CA ALA A 109 6.08 2.09 -21.29
C ALA A 109 4.87 2.46 -20.43
N ASN A 110 3.80 2.86 -21.10
CA ASN A 110 2.56 3.25 -20.45
C ASN A 110 1.45 2.21 -20.63
N SER A 111 1.78 0.93 -20.89
CA SER A 111 0.80 -0.15 -21.02
C SER A 111 0.38 -0.69 -19.65
N ALA A 112 -0.85 -1.24 -19.54
CA ALA A 112 -1.34 -1.78 -18.28
C ALA A 112 -0.52 -2.97 -17.79
N ASN A 113 0.07 -3.72 -18.72
CA ASN A 113 0.98 -4.82 -18.41
C ASN A 113 2.30 -4.31 -17.82
N THR A 114 2.86 -3.22 -18.35
CA THR A 114 4.08 -2.60 -17.81
C THR A 114 3.87 -1.98 -16.44
N ILE A 115 2.75 -1.29 -16.21
CA ILE A 115 2.42 -0.76 -14.87
C ILE A 115 2.22 -1.90 -13.86
N CYS A 116 1.52 -2.97 -14.25
CA CYS A 116 1.37 -4.16 -13.42
C CYS A 116 2.74 -4.79 -13.11
N ALA A 117 3.59 -4.97 -14.13
CA ALA A 117 4.94 -5.51 -14.00
C ALA A 117 5.79 -4.66 -13.04
N PHE A 118 5.71 -3.32 -13.14
CA PHE A 118 6.38 -2.39 -12.22
C PHE A 118 5.94 -2.63 -10.77
N TYR A 119 4.63 -2.71 -10.53
CA TYR A 119 4.10 -2.91 -9.19
C TYR A 119 4.46 -4.28 -8.60
N LEU A 120 4.40 -5.34 -9.40
CA LEU A 120 4.89 -6.66 -8.98
C LEU A 120 6.38 -6.62 -8.60
N MET A 121 7.20 -5.89 -9.35
CA MET A 121 8.62 -5.75 -8.99
C MET A 121 8.84 -4.94 -7.71
N MET A 122 7.98 -3.96 -7.41
CA MET A 122 8.00 -3.28 -6.10
C MET A 122 7.68 -4.25 -4.97
N ILE A 123 6.69 -5.13 -5.15
CA ILE A 123 6.34 -6.17 -4.16
C ILE A 123 7.52 -7.13 -3.96
N CYS A 124 8.08 -7.69 -5.05
CA CYS A 124 9.29 -8.53 -4.97
C CYS A 124 10.42 -7.84 -4.22
N ARG A 125 10.65 -6.54 -4.48
CA ARG A 125 11.70 -5.77 -3.80
C ARG A 125 11.47 -5.73 -2.30
N SER A 126 10.22 -5.59 -1.84
CA SER A 126 9.90 -5.59 -0.41
C SER A 126 10.25 -6.90 0.30
N TRP A 127 10.17 -8.03 -0.40
CA TRP A 127 10.54 -9.35 0.11
C TRP A 127 12.04 -9.66 -0.04
N MET A 128 12.68 -9.13 -1.08
CA MET A 128 14.02 -9.56 -1.52
C MET A 128 15.14 -8.58 -1.17
N ALA A 129 14.87 -7.27 -1.09
CA ALA A 129 15.92 -6.28 -0.90
C ALA A 129 16.42 -6.25 0.56
N GLN A 130 17.66 -5.81 0.74
CA GLN A 130 18.18 -5.27 2.00
C GLN A 130 18.20 -3.74 1.86
N SER A 131 18.17 -3.02 2.99
CA SER A 131 17.80 -1.60 3.12
C SER A 131 18.81 -0.59 2.56
N ASP A 132 19.24 -0.71 1.30
CA ASP A 132 20.40 0.07 0.83
C ASP A 132 20.17 1.05 -0.32
N GLU A 133 18.94 1.28 -0.79
CA GLU A 133 18.71 2.37 -1.74
C GLU A 133 17.32 3.01 -1.60
N ASN A 134 17.32 4.32 -1.32
CA ASN A 134 16.17 5.21 -1.44
C ASN A 134 15.83 5.39 -2.93
N THR A 135 15.02 4.48 -3.48
CA THR A 135 14.51 4.59 -4.84
C THR A 135 13.27 5.48 -4.89
N ASN A 136 13.22 6.42 -5.85
CA ASN A 136 12.08 7.31 -6.12
C ASN A 136 10.89 6.55 -6.75
N HIS A 137 10.43 5.47 -6.12
CA HIS A 137 9.35 4.63 -6.63
C HIS A 137 8.03 5.39 -6.76
N GLY A 138 7.72 6.30 -5.83
CA GLY A 138 6.52 7.12 -5.91
C GLY A 138 6.53 8.08 -7.09
N GLU A 139 7.69 8.64 -7.46
CA GLU A 139 7.80 9.53 -8.64
C GLU A 139 7.51 8.76 -9.93
N MET A 140 8.01 7.53 -10.02
CA MET A 140 7.67 6.64 -11.14
C MET A 140 6.19 6.25 -11.11
N LEU A 141 5.65 5.94 -9.94
CA LEU A 141 4.27 5.53 -9.76
C LEU A 141 3.30 6.62 -10.18
N ILE A 142 3.53 7.87 -9.76
CA ILE A 142 2.68 9.00 -10.12
C ILE A 142 2.75 9.31 -11.62
N TYR A 143 3.93 9.16 -12.24
CA TYR A 143 4.07 9.29 -13.69
C TYR A 143 3.20 8.25 -14.42
N LEU A 144 3.35 6.98 -14.06
CA LEU A 144 2.62 5.87 -14.67
C LEU A 144 1.10 5.98 -14.45
N LEU A 145 0.66 6.36 -13.26
CA LEU A 145 -0.76 6.59 -12.95
C LEU A 145 -1.35 7.72 -13.80
N ASN A 146 -0.63 8.85 -13.92
CA ASN A 146 -1.08 9.97 -14.75
C ASN A 146 -1.13 9.62 -16.24
N ALA A 147 -0.21 8.78 -16.72
CA ALA A 147 -0.20 8.28 -18.10
C ALA A 147 -1.37 7.31 -18.36
N GLY A 148 -1.62 6.36 -17.44
CA GLY A 148 -2.75 5.44 -17.53
C GLY A 148 -4.10 6.17 -17.52
N ALA A 149 -4.22 7.19 -16.65
CA ALA A 149 -5.41 8.02 -16.61
C ALA A 149 -5.57 8.92 -17.85
N ALA A 150 -4.48 9.37 -18.47
CA ALA A 150 -4.52 10.13 -19.73
C ALA A 150 -5.10 9.31 -20.89
N GLN A 151 -4.81 8.01 -20.90
CA GLN A 151 -5.26 7.08 -21.93
C GLN A 151 -6.73 6.65 -21.78
N GLY A 152 -7.42 7.09 -20.71
CA GLY A 152 -8.84 6.78 -20.50
C GLY A 152 -9.11 5.28 -20.40
N TRP A 153 -8.23 4.55 -19.70
CA TRP A 153 -8.33 3.10 -19.57
C TRP A 153 -9.68 2.62 -19.06
N LYS A 154 -10.21 1.60 -19.74
CA LYS A 154 -11.47 0.92 -19.40
C LYS A 154 -11.23 -0.55 -19.05
N GLY A 155 -12.12 -1.10 -18.25
CA GLY A 155 -12.17 -2.51 -17.88
C GLY A 155 -11.63 -2.79 -16.48
N ASN A 156 -12.18 -3.83 -15.85
CA ASN A 156 -12.01 -4.16 -14.44
C ASN A 156 -10.54 -4.17 -13.98
N PHE A 157 -9.69 -4.94 -14.66
CA PHE A 157 -8.26 -5.05 -14.34
C PHE A 157 -7.54 -3.70 -14.25
N LYS A 158 -7.77 -2.82 -15.24
CA LYS A 158 -7.06 -1.54 -15.33
C LYS A 158 -7.52 -0.61 -14.21
N SER A 159 -8.83 -0.55 -13.97
CA SER A 159 -9.40 0.26 -12.88
C SER A 159 -8.91 -0.22 -11.52
N GLU A 160 -8.98 -1.53 -11.25
CA GLU A 160 -8.55 -2.12 -9.97
C GLU A 160 -7.05 -1.94 -9.72
N LEU A 161 -6.21 -2.15 -10.74
CA LEU A 161 -4.77 -1.90 -10.65
C LEU A 161 -4.49 -0.44 -10.27
N LEU A 162 -5.08 0.51 -10.99
CA LEU A 162 -4.84 1.93 -10.77
C LEU A 162 -5.34 2.40 -9.39
N VAL A 163 -6.52 1.93 -8.97
CA VAL A 163 -7.07 2.22 -7.63
C VAL A 163 -6.17 1.66 -6.53
N THR A 164 -5.68 0.43 -6.69
CA THR A 164 -4.79 -0.21 -5.71
C THR A 164 -3.51 0.60 -5.52
N LEU A 165 -2.95 1.10 -6.62
CA LEU A 165 -1.73 1.90 -6.63
C LEU A 165 -1.87 3.29 -6.01
N CYS A 166 -3.10 3.81 -5.81
CA CYS A 166 -3.31 5.09 -5.16
C CYS A 166 -2.93 5.07 -3.68
N VAL A 167 -3.14 3.95 -2.98
CA VAL A 167 -2.83 3.85 -1.54
C VAL A 167 -1.33 4.05 -1.26
N PRO A 168 -0.39 3.28 -1.86
CA PRO A 168 1.04 3.52 -1.63
C PRO A 168 1.49 4.90 -2.10
N LEU A 169 0.86 5.47 -3.14
CA LEU A 169 1.15 6.84 -3.57
C LEU A 169 0.79 7.87 -2.49
N ILE A 170 -0.42 7.78 -1.91
CA ILE A 170 -0.89 8.68 -0.85
C ILE A 170 0.05 8.57 0.35
N MET A 171 0.43 7.35 0.72
CA MET A 171 1.35 7.06 1.81
C MET A 171 2.73 7.71 1.60
N GLU A 172 3.32 7.56 0.41
CA GLU A 172 4.62 8.15 0.11
C GLU A 172 4.56 9.69 0.05
N SER A 173 3.43 10.24 -0.38
CA SER A 173 3.23 11.69 -0.49
C SER A 173 3.23 12.43 0.84
N ILE A 174 3.10 11.73 1.98
CA ILE A 174 3.26 12.30 3.32
C ILE A 174 4.62 12.99 3.44
N ARG A 175 5.70 12.33 3.00
CA ARG A 175 7.08 12.82 3.09
C ARG A 175 7.63 13.39 1.79
N ASN A 176 7.03 13.02 0.65
CA ASN A 176 7.52 13.43 -0.67
C ASN A 176 6.62 14.51 -1.30
N PRO A 177 6.99 15.80 -1.23
CA PRO A 177 6.18 16.89 -1.76
C PRO A 177 6.12 16.91 -3.30
N LYS A 178 6.92 16.11 -4.01
CA LYS A 178 6.80 15.98 -5.48
C LYS A 178 5.58 15.15 -5.87
N LEU A 179 5.02 14.36 -4.95
CA LEU A 179 3.85 13.54 -5.18
C LEU A 179 2.59 14.35 -4.86
N GLN A 180 2.07 15.04 -5.87
CA GLN A 180 0.86 15.85 -5.74
C GLN A 180 -0.35 15.13 -6.32
N TRP A 181 -1.43 15.07 -5.54
CA TRP A 181 -2.68 14.51 -6.02
C TRP A 181 -3.26 15.40 -7.13
N THR A 182 -3.55 14.84 -8.30
CA THR A 182 -4.05 15.60 -9.46
C THR A 182 -5.54 15.37 -9.65
N ALA A 183 -6.23 16.33 -10.28
CA ALA A 183 -7.64 16.17 -10.66
C ALA A 183 -7.88 14.92 -11.55
N ARG A 184 -6.87 14.55 -12.35
CA ARG A 184 -6.91 13.35 -13.18
C ARG A 184 -6.92 12.07 -12.34
N LEU A 185 -6.14 12.01 -11.26
CA LEU A 185 -6.20 10.91 -10.28
C LEU A 185 -7.52 10.91 -9.52
N GLY A 186 -8.04 12.08 -9.14
CA GLY A 186 -9.36 12.19 -8.51
C GLY A 186 -10.48 11.60 -9.37
N LYS A 187 -10.50 11.91 -10.68
CA LYS A 187 -11.46 11.34 -11.63
C LYS A 187 -11.34 9.82 -11.77
N LEU A 188 -10.13 9.29 -11.64
CA LEU A 188 -9.86 7.85 -11.74
C LEU A 188 -10.46 7.07 -10.56
N THR A 189 -10.46 7.66 -9.36
CA THR A 189 -10.99 7.02 -8.15
C THR A 189 -12.46 7.30 -7.90
N GLU A 190 -13.09 8.20 -8.67
CA GLU A 190 -14.46 8.68 -8.45
C GLU A 190 -15.49 7.55 -8.35
N ALA A 191 -15.46 6.58 -9.26
CA ALA A 191 -16.41 5.45 -9.22
C ALA A 191 -16.27 4.62 -7.94
N ARG A 192 -15.03 4.37 -7.50
CA ARG A 192 -14.72 3.64 -6.26
C ARG A 192 -15.14 4.45 -5.05
N ASP A 193 -14.81 5.74 -5.01
CA ASP A 193 -15.13 6.62 -3.90
C ASP A 193 -16.66 6.82 -3.78
N ASN A 194 -17.41 6.84 -4.88
CA ASN A 194 -18.87 6.91 -4.87
C ASN A 194 -19.52 5.61 -4.38
N ALA A 195 -18.88 4.46 -4.59
CA ALA A 195 -19.37 3.17 -4.09
C ALA A 195 -19.12 2.98 -2.58
N ILE A 196 -18.27 3.81 -1.97
CA ILE A 196 -17.89 3.70 -0.56
C ILE A 196 -18.75 4.64 0.30
N GLY A 197 -19.50 4.06 1.24
CA GLY A 197 -20.38 4.81 2.15
C GLY A 197 -19.66 5.56 3.28
N ILE A 198 -18.37 5.28 3.52
CA ILE A 198 -17.58 5.89 4.60
C ILE A 198 -16.67 6.97 4.01
N GLN A 199 -16.88 8.23 4.38
CA GLN A 199 -16.20 9.37 3.75
C GLN A 199 -14.68 9.30 3.89
N SER A 200 -14.20 8.91 5.07
CA SER A 200 -12.77 8.83 5.35
C SER A 200 -12.05 7.74 4.55
N LEU A 201 -12.78 6.77 3.98
CA LEU A 201 -12.22 5.73 3.12
C LEU A 201 -12.08 6.12 1.64
N LYS A 202 -12.60 7.29 1.27
CA LYS A 202 -12.46 7.80 -0.10
C LYS A 202 -11.01 8.21 -0.35
N LEU A 203 -10.43 7.75 -1.45
CA LEU A 203 -9.04 8.02 -1.80
C LEU A 203 -8.81 9.53 -1.96
N GLN A 204 -9.78 10.25 -2.52
CA GLN A 204 -9.71 11.70 -2.64
C GLN A 204 -9.69 12.43 -1.29
N VAL A 205 -10.26 11.87 -0.22
CA VAL A 205 -10.19 12.44 1.13
C VAL A 205 -8.82 12.16 1.74
N LEU A 206 -8.36 10.92 1.65
CA LEU A 206 -7.05 10.51 2.16
C LEU A 206 -5.90 11.27 1.49
N ALA A 207 -5.99 11.50 0.18
CA ALA A 207 -4.99 12.22 -0.60
C ALA A 207 -4.81 13.69 -0.21
N LYS A 208 -5.77 14.29 0.50
CA LYS A 208 -5.65 15.67 1.01
C LYS A 208 -4.83 15.75 2.29
N VAL A 209 -4.72 14.68 3.08
CA VAL A 209 -3.96 14.72 4.34
C VAL A 209 -2.50 15.13 4.12
N PRO A 210 -1.77 14.57 3.14
CA PRO A 210 -0.43 15.06 2.80
C PRO A 210 -0.37 16.55 2.41
N GLU A 211 -1.40 17.07 1.72
CA GLU A 211 -1.50 18.49 1.37
C GLU A 211 -1.69 19.37 2.61
N TYR A 212 -2.55 18.92 3.53
CA TYR A 212 -2.73 19.57 4.83
C TYR A 212 -1.42 19.69 5.58
N LEU A 213 -0.63 18.61 5.65
CA LEU A 213 0.67 18.61 6.35
C LEU A 213 1.66 19.62 5.77
N ARG A 214 1.58 19.91 4.46
CA ARG A 214 2.42 20.93 3.81
C ARG A 214 1.96 22.36 4.12
N ASN A 215 0.66 22.60 4.18
CA ASN A 215 0.06 23.94 4.31
C ASN A 215 -0.97 24.02 5.45
N LEU A 216 -0.58 23.62 6.66
CA LEU A 216 -1.52 23.43 7.79
C LEU A 216 -2.31 24.70 8.14
N GLU A 217 -1.66 25.85 8.08
CA GLU A 217 -2.22 27.16 8.45
C GLU A 217 -3.39 27.55 7.56
N ILE A 218 -3.24 27.33 6.25
CA ILE A 218 -4.24 27.65 5.23
C ILE A 218 -5.42 26.68 5.30
N HIS A 219 -5.17 25.44 5.75
CA HIS A 219 -6.17 24.37 5.74
C HIS A 219 -6.82 24.10 7.11
N LEU A 220 -6.51 24.88 8.16
CA LEU A 220 -6.94 24.59 9.53
C LEU A 220 -8.46 24.29 9.68
N PRO A 221 -9.39 25.08 9.09
CA PRO A 221 -10.82 24.77 9.19
C PRO A 221 -11.18 23.42 8.55
N VAL A 222 -10.57 23.10 7.41
CA VAL A 222 -10.80 21.85 6.67
C VAL A 222 -10.17 20.67 7.39
N ILE A 223 -9.02 20.86 8.02
CA ILE A 223 -8.37 19.85 8.86
C ILE A 223 -9.28 19.48 10.03
N LYS A 224 -9.84 20.47 10.74
CA LYS A 224 -10.78 20.25 11.86
C LYS A 224 -12.01 19.44 11.41
N SER A 225 -12.62 19.83 10.28
CA SER A 225 -13.77 19.11 9.73
C SER A 225 -13.41 17.68 9.31
N THR A 226 -12.25 17.49 8.66
CA THR A 226 -11.77 16.17 8.24
C THR A 226 -11.48 15.27 9.43
N TYR A 227 -10.81 15.79 10.45
CA TYR A 227 -10.55 15.09 11.70
C TYR A 227 -11.85 14.64 12.39
N HIS A 228 -12.84 15.53 12.47
CA HIS A 228 -14.13 15.21 13.07
C HIS A 228 -14.85 14.09 12.30
N GLN A 229 -14.83 14.14 10.97
CA GLN A 229 -15.40 13.07 10.13
C GLN A 229 -14.66 11.74 10.33
N MET A 230 -13.33 11.76 10.39
CA MET A 230 -12.52 10.57 10.64
C MET A 230 -12.84 9.94 12.00
N LYS A 231 -13.05 10.75 13.05
CA LYS A 231 -13.47 10.26 14.37
C LYS A 231 -14.81 9.52 14.32
N ILE A 232 -15.80 10.06 13.60
CA ILE A 232 -17.11 9.42 13.41
C ILE A 232 -16.94 8.09 12.67
N ASP A 233 -16.23 8.12 11.55
CA ASP A 233 -16.02 6.94 10.70
C ASP A 233 -15.22 5.85 11.44
N LEU A 234 -14.23 6.23 12.25
CA LEU A 234 -13.43 5.33 13.10
C LEU A 234 -14.33 4.55 14.07
N SER A 235 -15.32 5.21 14.68
CA SER A 235 -16.26 4.52 15.59
C SER A 235 -17.09 3.45 14.87
N THR A 236 -17.53 3.73 13.64
CA THR A 236 -18.27 2.78 12.80
C THR A 236 -17.39 1.59 12.42
N LEU A 237 -16.15 1.86 11.99
CA LEU A 237 -15.19 0.83 11.60
C LEU A 237 -14.79 -0.06 12.77
N ARG A 238 -14.61 0.50 13.97
CA ARG A 238 -14.32 -0.25 15.20
C ARG A 238 -15.40 -1.29 15.47
N HIS A 239 -16.66 -0.90 15.41
CA HIS A 239 -17.77 -1.81 15.64
C HIS A 239 -17.80 -2.96 14.61
N SER A 240 -17.54 -2.66 13.34
CA SER A 240 -17.43 -3.69 12.30
C SER A 240 -16.26 -4.65 12.55
N LEU A 241 -15.11 -4.12 12.98
CA LEU A 241 -13.93 -4.93 13.27
C LEU A 241 -14.17 -5.89 14.45
N GLU A 242 -14.75 -5.39 15.55
CA GLU A 242 -15.11 -6.21 16.72
C GLU A 242 -16.07 -7.36 16.34
N ASN A 243 -17.07 -7.07 15.51
CA ASN A 243 -18.02 -8.08 15.05
C ASN A 243 -17.33 -9.13 14.17
N LEU A 244 -16.42 -8.72 13.28
CA LEU A 244 -15.65 -9.64 12.44
C LEU A 244 -14.72 -10.53 13.26
N GLY A 245 -14.09 -9.99 14.31
CA GLY A 245 -13.18 -10.75 15.18
C GLY A 245 -13.88 -11.85 15.99
N ARG A 246 -15.19 -11.72 16.25
CA ARG A 246 -16.01 -12.73 16.96
C ARG A 246 -16.57 -13.80 16.02
N ALA A 247 -16.66 -13.51 14.73
CA ALA A 247 -17.27 -14.42 13.77
C ALA A 247 -16.31 -15.57 13.39
N PRO A 248 -16.81 -16.82 13.26
CA PRO A 248 -15.98 -17.93 12.80
C PRO A 248 -15.63 -17.77 11.31
N HIS A 249 -14.45 -18.25 10.91
CA HIS A 249 -13.97 -18.30 9.51
C HIS A 249 -13.84 -16.94 8.79
N THR A 250 -13.73 -15.83 9.53
CA THR A 250 -13.58 -14.48 8.97
C THR A 250 -12.14 -13.95 8.98
N LYS A 251 -11.12 -14.76 9.35
CA LYS A 251 -9.73 -14.30 9.56
C LYS A 251 -9.17 -13.42 8.45
N THR A 252 -9.30 -13.82 7.18
CA THR A 252 -8.83 -13.00 6.05
C THR A 252 -9.59 -11.68 5.99
N LEU A 253 -10.93 -11.71 6.08
CA LEU A 253 -11.75 -10.50 6.06
C LEU A 253 -11.43 -9.58 7.25
N HIS A 254 -11.21 -10.16 8.44
CA HIS A 254 -10.78 -9.45 9.64
C HIS A 254 -9.45 -8.72 9.41
N SER A 255 -8.42 -9.42 8.90
CA SER A 255 -7.14 -8.80 8.50
C SER A 255 -7.31 -7.68 7.46
N ARG A 256 -8.16 -7.87 6.43
CA ARG A 256 -8.49 -6.80 5.46
C ARG A 256 -9.09 -5.58 6.15
N PHE A 257 -9.99 -5.81 7.10
CA PHE A 257 -10.65 -4.74 7.83
C PHE A 257 -9.70 -4.05 8.81
N GLN A 258 -8.76 -4.78 9.43
CA GLN A 258 -7.68 -4.19 10.23
C GLN A 258 -6.81 -3.27 9.41
N ALA A 259 -6.45 -3.65 8.18
CA ALA A 259 -5.66 -2.80 7.29
C ALA A 259 -6.38 -1.46 7.04
N VAL A 260 -7.67 -1.52 6.71
CA VAL A 260 -8.52 -0.34 6.50
C VAL A 260 -8.63 0.52 7.77
N TYR A 261 -8.89 -0.13 8.90
CA TYR A 261 -9.03 0.53 10.20
C TYR A 261 -7.75 1.22 10.63
N SER A 262 -6.60 0.54 10.50
CA SER A 262 -5.28 1.06 10.83
C SER A 262 -4.94 2.32 10.04
N LEU A 263 -5.31 2.35 8.75
CA LEU A 263 -5.06 3.51 7.89
C LEU A 263 -5.84 4.74 8.36
N ILE A 264 -7.12 4.57 8.72
CA ILE A 264 -7.95 5.68 9.23
C ILE A 264 -7.48 6.11 10.62
N LEU A 265 -7.17 5.17 11.50
CA LEU A 265 -6.63 5.50 12.83
C LEU A 265 -5.31 6.26 12.72
N ALA A 266 -4.43 5.88 11.80
CA ALA A 266 -3.17 6.57 11.58
C ALA A 266 -3.36 8.01 11.12
N PHE A 267 -4.22 8.26 10.13
CA PHE A 267 -4.51 9.62 9.70
C PHE A 267 -5.23 10.43 10.79
N THR A 268 -6.09 9.79 11.57
CA THR A 268 -6.73 10.42 12.74
C THR A 268 -5.69 10.87 13.76
N ASN A 269 -4.72 10.00 14.10
CA ASN A 269 -3.60 10.33 14.97
C ASN A 269 -2.76 11.49 14.43
N ILE A 270 -2.43 11.47 13.13
CA ILE A 270 -1.69 12.54 12.48
C ILE A 270 -2.45 13.87 12.61
N LEU A 271 -3.72 13.92 12.20
CA LEU A 271 -4.50 15.16 12.25
C LEU A 271 -4.69 15.65 13.69
N ASN A 272 -4.98 14.77 14.65
CA ASN A 272 -5.05 15.13 16.08
C ASN A 272 -3.73 15.77 16.55
N THR A 273 -2.60 15.12 16.24
CA THR A 273 -1.27 15.58 16.63
C THR A 273 -0.96 16.99 16.12
N PHE A 274 -1.30 17.26 14.85
CA PHE A 274 -1.09 18.58 14.26
C PHE A 274 -2.09 19.61 14.78
N LEU A 275 -3.36 19.26 15.00
CA LEU A 275 -4.34 20.16 15.61
C LEU A 275 -3.92 20.62 17.02
N ARG A 276 -3.31 19.72 17.79
CA ARG A 276 -2.76 20.04 19.12
C ARG A 276 -1.60 21.04 19.09
N ALA A 277 -0.96 21.25 17.94
CA ALA A 277 0.12 22.23 17.80
C ALA A 277 -0.39 23.68 17.69
N PHE A 278 -1.68 23.88 17.39
CA PHE A 278 -2.31 25.20 17.30
C PHE A 278 -2.99 25.55 18.62
N PRO A 279 -3.17 26.85 18.97
CA PRO A 279 -4.09 27.24 20.03
C PRO A 279 -5.50 26.71 19.74
N HIS A 280 -6.09 26.03 20.71
CA HIS A 280 -7.44 25.47 20.61
C HIS A 280 -8.11 25.48 21.97
N ASP A 281 -9.42 25.72 21.97
CA ASP A 281 -10.26 25.65 23.18
C ASP A 281 -10.72 24.20 23.47
N ASP A 282 -10.41 23.27 22.57
CA ASP A 282 -10.86 21.89 22.61
C ASP A 282 -9.99 21.02 23.53
N ASN A 283 -10.38 20.94 24.79
CA ASN A 283 -9.70 20.11 25.79
C ASN A 283 -9.82 18.59 25.53
N SER A 284 -10.55 18.14 24.50
CA SER A 284 -10.72 16.72 24.20
C SER A 284 -9.57 16.11 23.38
N LEU A 285 -8.79 16.91 22.65
CA LEU A 285 -7.77 16.40 21.72
C LEU A 285 -6.68 15.57 22.42
N LEU A 286 -6.24 15.98 23.61
CA LEU A 286 -5.22 15.25 24.38
C LEU A 286 -5.77 13.92 24.94
N PRO A 287 -6.91 13.89 25.65
CA PRO A 287 -7.58 12.63 26.03
C PRO A 287 -7.82 11.69 24.86
N GLU A 288 -8.26 12.21 23.71
CA GLU A 288 -8.46 11.42 22.48
C GLU A 288 -7.15 10.80 21.98
N SER A 289 -6.06 11.57 21.98
CA SER A 289 -4.73 11.07 21.62
C SER A 289 -4.28 9.93 22.53
N VAL A 290 -4.62 9.97 23.83
CA VAL A 290 -4.33 8.88 24.75
C VAL A 290 -5.14 7.63 24.39
N ALA A 291 -6.45 7.78 24.14
CA ALA A 291 -7.31 6.66 23.76
C ALA A 291 -6.86 6.02 22.43
N TYR A 292 -6.50 6.84 21.43
CA TYR A 292 -5.99 6.34 20.15
C TYR A 292 -4.65 5.62 20.29
N PHE A 293 -3.81 6.02 21.25
CA PHE A 293 -2.56 5.31 21.53
C PHE A 293 -2.85 3.88 22.03
N ASP A 294 -3.70 3.74 23.04
CA ASP A 294 -4.03 2.43 23.63
C ASP A 294 -4.70 1.50 22.59
N GLU A 295 -5.55 2.08 21.75
CA GLU A 295 -6.17 1.40 20.62
C GLU A 295 -5.17 0.98 19.54
N THR A 296 -4.23 1.86 19.19
CA THR A 296 -3.17 1.56 18.22
C THR A 296 -2.33 0.38 18.67
N ILE A 297 -1.97 0.35 19.95
CA ILE A 297 -1.18 -0.74 20.53
C ILE A 297 -1.96 -2.06 20.48
N SER A 298 -3.22 -2.06 20.91
CA SER A 298 -4.06 -3.25 20.91
C SER A 298 -4.27 -3.80 19.48
N LEU A 299 -4.53 -2.90 18.53
CA LEU A 299 -4.71 -3.25 17.12
C LEU A 299 -3.44 -3.84 16.50
N ALA A 300 -2.28 -3.22 16.77
CA ALA A 300 -1.01 -3.71 16.27
C ALA A 300 -0.65 -5.06 16.88
N GLU A 301 -0.75 -5.21 18.20
CA GLU A 301 -0.48 -6.49 18.88
C GLU A 301 -1.38 -7.62 18.33
N ASP A 302 -2.67 -7.37 18.14
CA ASP A 302 -3.58 -8.37 17.57
C ASP A 302 -3.20 -8.73 16.12
N ALA A 303 -2.82 -7.74 15.30
CA ALA A 303 -2.46 -7.96 13.90
C ALA A 303 -1.11 -8.67 13.70
N LEU A 304 -0.30 -8.87 14.74
CA LEU A 304 0.92 -9.70 14.68
C LEU A 304 0.60 -11.12 14.19
N GLN A 305 -0.59 -11.64 14.48
CA GLN A 305 -1.03 -12.98 14.06
C GLN A 305 -1.13 -13.13 12.52
N TYR A 306 -1.21 -12.02 11.78
CA TYR A 306 -1.35 -11.98 10.33
C TYR A 306 -0.04 -11.63 9.60
N ARG A 307 1.08 -11.55 10.31
CA ARG A 307 2.39 -11.31 9.70
C ARG A 307 2.84 -12.48 8.80
N PRO A 308 3.58 -12.22 7.71
CA PRO A 308 4.06 -10.89 7.30
C PRO A 308 3.06 -10.09 6.44
N SER A 309 2.35 -10.73 5.51
CA SER A 309 1.60 -9.99 4.48
C SER A 309 0.26 -9.44 4.97
N GLY A 310 -0.47 -10.21 5.78
CA GLY A 310 -1.81 -9.87 6.26
C GLY A 310 -1.86 -8.65 7.18
N SER A 311 -0.72 -8.19 7.70
CA SER A 311 -0.59 -6.96 8.49
C SER A 311 0.46 -5.99 7.93
N SER A 312 0.83 -6.11 6.65
CA SER A 312 1.83 -5.27 5.98
C SER A 312 1.54 -3.76 5.98
N THR A 313 0.29 -3.34 6.15
CA THR A 313 -0.10 -1.92 6.27
C THR A 313 -0.05 -1.39 7.70
N MET A 314 0.03 -2.28 8.69
CA MET A 314 -0.08 -1.94 10.10
C MET A 314 0.99 -0.95 10.59
N PRO A 315 2.27 -1.00 10.17
CA PRO A 315 3.31 -0.15 10.74
C PRO A 315 3.06 1.35 10.70
N LEU A 316 2.21 1.85 9.79
CA LEU A 316 1.85 3.27 9.76
C LEU A 316 1.14 3.71 11.05
N VAL A 317 0.27 2.88 11.63
CA VAL A 317 -0.52 3.31 12.79
C VAL A 317 0.32 3.45 14.05
N PRO A 318 1.23 2.52 14.43
CA PRO A 318 2.19 2.76 15.50
C PRO A 318 3.09 3.96 15.20
N THR A 319 3.57 4.12 13.96
CA THR A 319 4.36 5.30 13.55
C THR A 319 3.63 6.61 13.89
N SER A 320 2.35 6.71 13.56
CA SER A 320 1.55 7.90 13.89
C SER A 320 1.36 8.11 15.41
N ALA A 321 1.20 7.03 16.17
CA ALA A 321 1.03 7.07 17.62
C ALA A 321 2.33 7.46 18.35
N TRP A 322 3.49 7.06 17.83
CA TRP A 322 4.81 7.50 18.33
C TRP A 322 4.93 9.03 18.30
N VAL A 323 4.50 9.65 17.19
CA VAL A 323 4.55 11.11 17.00
C VAL A 323 3.54 11.83 17.90
N ALA A 324 2.41 11.20 18.20
CA ALA A 324 1.32 11.77 19.00
C ALA A 324 1.63 11.91 20.50
N THR A 325 2.68 11.23 20.99
CA THR A 325 3.07 11.19 22.40
C THR A 325 4.50 11.69 22.63
N ASN A 326 4.75 12.30 23.78
CA ASN A 326 6.10 12.61 24.27
C ASN A 326 6.52 11.70 25.44
N ASP A 327 5.63 10.80 25.89
CA ASP A 327 5.93 9.84 26.94
C ASP A 327 6.95 8.81 26.44
N SER A 328 8.08 8.72 27.12
CA SER A 328 9.19 7.84 26.73
C SER A 328 8.83 6.36 26.80
N SER A 329 8.05 5.95 27.80
CA SER A 329 7.62 4.56 27.95
C SER A 329 6.69 4.16 26.80
N ARG A 330 5.78 5.04 26.40
CA ARG A 330 4.88 4.84 25.25
C ARG A 330 5.65 4.76 23.95
N ARG A 331 6.63 5.65 23.73
CA ARG A 331 7.50 5.61 22.55
C ARG A 331 8.29 4.31 22.46
N SER A 332 8.90 3.87 23.56
CA SER A 332 9.62 2.59 23.61
C SER A 332 8.72 1.39 23.34
N LYS A 333 7.44 1.43 23.74
CA LYS A 333 6.48 0.36 23.39
C LYS A 333 6.22 0.31 21.88
N VAL A 334 6.04 1.47 21.25
CA VAL A 334 5.83 1.57 19.80
C VAL A 334 7.07 1.15 19.02
N GLU A 335 8.26 1.59 19.44
CA GLU A 335 9.53 1.24 18.80
C GLU A 335 9.71 -0.28 18.72
N LYS A 336 9.47 -0.99 19.83
CA LYS A 336 9.50 -2.47 19.86
C LYS A 336 8.52 -3.10 18.88
N LEU A 337 7.30 -2.59 18.80
CA LEU A 337 6.32 -3.10 17.83
C LEU A 337 6.74 -2.83 16.38
N LEU A 338 7.34 -1.66 16.11
CA LEU A 338 7.84 -1.33 14.78
C LEU A 338 9.04 -2.21 14.40
N GLU A 339 9.93 -2.52 15.33
CA GLU A 339 11.03 -3.48 15.12
C GLU A 339 10.50 -4.86 14.71
N GLU A 340 9.45 -5.34 15.38
CA GLU A 340 8.77 -6.59 15.02
C GLU A 340 8.28 -6.56 13.57
N TYR A 341 7.53 -5.54 13.15
CA TYR A 341 7.07 -5.46 11.75
C TYR A 341 8.21 -5.19 10.75
N GLN A 342 9.25 -4.45 11.15
CA GLN A 342 10.39 -4.13 10.30
C GLN A 342 11.13 -5.40 9.87
N SER A 343 11.14 -6.42 10.73
CA SER A 343 11.78 -7.72 10.44
C SER A 343 11.15 -8.44 9.23
N ASP A 344 9.88 -8.15 8.89
CA ASP A 344 9.22 -8.71 7.71
C ASP A 344 9.61 -7.99 6.41
N PHE A 345 9.90 -6.68 6.49
CA PHE A 345 10.12 -5.81 5.32
C PHE A 345 11.24 -4.81 5.57
N SER A 346 12.50 -5.25 5.43
CA SER A 346 13.68 -4.42 5.72
C SER A 346 13.78 -3.10 4.94
N ILE A 347 13.07 -2.95 3.81
CA ILE A 347 13.16 -1.76 2.96
C ILE A 347 12.40 -0.53 3.50
N LEU A 348 11.36 -0.73 4.32
CA LEU A 348 10.50 0.36 4.75
C LEU A 348 10.93 0.87 6.13
N ASN A 349 11.68 1.97 6.22
CA ASN A 349 12.04 2.54 7.52
C ASN A 349 10.89 3.38 8.09
N TRP A 350 10.06 2.78 8.93
CA TRP A 350 8.90 3.45 9.52
C TRP A 350 9.29 4.54 10.52
N MET A 351 10.43 4.37 11.20
CA MET A 351 10.95 5.38 12.12
C MET A 351 11.41 6.65 11.41
N GLU A 352 11.94 6.55 10.18
CA GLU A 352 12.22 7.74 9.35
C GLU A 352 10.95 8.57 9.10
N ILE A 353 9.80 7.93 8.90
CA ILE A 353 8.52 8.62 8.75
C ILE A 353 8.12 9.30 10.06
N ALA A 354 8.29 8.61 11.20
CA ALA A 354 8.02 9.17 12.53
C ALA A 354 8.86 10.43 12.79
N PHE A 355 10.18 10.36 12.54
CA PHE A 355 11.09 11.49 12.74
C PHE A 355 10.75 12.66 11.81
N TRP A 356 10.40 12.39 10.55
CA TRP A 356 9.96 13.44 9.63
C TRP A 356 8.70 14.15 10.14
N LEU A 357 7.69 13.39 10.59
CA LEU A 357 6.45 13.94 11.14
C LEU A 357 6.68 14.73 12.42
N GLU A 358 7.56 14.26 13.31
CA GLU A 358 7.94 14.97 14.53
C GLU A 358 8.65 16.30 14.22
N ALA A 359 9.63 16.29 13.31
CA ALA A 359 10.31 17.50 12.88
C ALA A 359 9.32 18.50 12.27
N ARG A 360 8.36 18.01 11.47
CA ARG A 360 7.30 18.85 10.90
C ARG A 360 6.40 19.44 11.97
N ARG A 361 5.98 18.66 12.97
CA ARG A 361 5.21 19.13 14.13
C ARG A 361 5.96 20.23 14.89
N GLY A 362 7.26 20.05 15.12
CA GLY A 362 8.12 21.05 15.78
C GLY A 362 8.21 22.36 14.99
N SER A 363 8.39 22.28 13.67
CA SER A 363 8.40 23.45 12.78
C SER A 363 7.11 24.27 12.87
N VAL A 364 5.95 23.61 12.92
CA VAL A 364 4.64 24.27 13.04
C VAL A 364 4.54 25.00 14.36
N TYR A 365 4.88 24.33 15.46
CA TYR A 365 4.85 24.92 16.80
C TYR A 365 5.74 26.17 16.89
N ALA A 366 6.94 26.13 16.31
CA ALA A 366 7.86 27.26 16.28
C ALA A 366 7.33 28.46 15.46
N SER A 367 6.73 28.22 14.29
CA SER A 367 6.11 29.27 13.47
C SER A 367 5.04 30.04 14.26
N PHE A 368 4.20 29.35 15.03
CA PHE A 368 3.14 29.99 15.81
C PHE A 368 3.65 30.77 17.02
N GLN A 369 4.66 30.27 17.73
CA GLN A 369 5.28 31.04 18.82
C GLN A 369 5.89 32.36 18.31
N ASN A 370 6.53 32.33 17.14
CA ASN A 370 7.10 33.52 16.51
C ASN A 370 6.02 34.51 16.02
N TYR A 371 4.89 34.02 15.50
CA TYR A 371 3.74 34.86 15.14
C TYR A 371 3.15 35.56 16.38
N GLY A 372 2.96 34.86 17.50
CA GLY A 372 2.45 35.43 18.75
C GLY A 372 3.38 36.47 19.37
N VAL A 373 4.70 36.30 19.28
CA VAL A 373 5.68 37.29 19.76
C VAL A 373 5.71 38.53 18.86
N THR A 374 5.53 38.36 17.54
CA THR A 374 5.55 39.48 16.59
C THR A 374 4.28 40.33 16.72
N THR A 375 3.10 39.72 16.88
CA THR A 375 1.84 40.45 17.11
C THR A 375 1.80 41.10 18.48
N ALA A 376 2.34 40.48 19.53
CA ALA A 376 2.44 41.08 20.86
C ALA A 376 3.40 42.29 20.90
N LYS A 377 4.48 42.27 20.10
CA LYS A 377 5.37 43.43 19.94
C LYS A 377 4.72 44.58 19.17
N LEU A 378 3.84 44.27 18.22
CA LEU A 378 3.06 45.28 17.49
C LEU A 378 1.91 45.87 18.34
N SER A 379 1.30 45.08 19.23
CA SER A 379 0.24 45.56 20.13
C SER A 379 0.76 46.34 21.33
N ASN A 380 1.99 46.08 21.79
CA ASN A 380 2.63 46.80 22.90
C ASN A 380 3.49 47.99 22.43
N GLY A 381 3.40 48.34 21.14
CA GLY A 381 4.09 49.48 20.52
C GLY A 381 3.19 50.66 20.19
N ILE A 382 2.11 50.88 20.96
CA ILE A 382 1.28 52.09 20.92
C ILE A 382 1.35 52.77 22.29
#